data_AF-A0A832EYB9-F1
#
_entry.id   AF-A0A832EYB9-F1
#
_cell.length_a   1.000
_cell.length_b   1.000
_cell.length_c   1.000
_cell.angle_alpha   90.00
_cell.angle_beta   90.00
_cell.angle_gamma   90.00
#
_symmetry.space_group_name_H-M   'P 1'
#
loop_
_entity.id
_entity.type
_entity.pdbx_description
1 polymer ?
#
loop_
_entity_poly.entity_id
_entity_poly.type
_entity_poly.pdbx_seq_one_letter_code
_entity_poly.pdbx_strand_id
1 'polypeptide(L)'
;MTSDEDFRSRVRKKTEKLREVEGACGICHGTLEAITEENGIVSAYERPDGILAVIKDDEGNVVGEGFDIVWSSAILAAEIDGKLVPERFEEKLREVLSGEEEIKAIADVYGYGRVVTPSVIALQYVKDLGGRTVIRRERIGVVARLFDRNDSLIAQSPISYCPTCAIIKAIVRNDELEDFVKEKLKNARNTGKIKFEECVENRYAAKGGAVKASILKGEKWLAKNVLGCCIAYSTTKAEIAAGFVPEESAKRFKAYCNLCPMKHCWMEKSMGAMGNIVLHRLSEIGMEIEVTSEGFIIAKIPGEGFVGRGTLCSLSALTNMLITSDGSKLLKPSPAKRFPNAEE
;
A
#
# COMPACT_ATOMS: atom_id res chain seq x y z
N MET A 1 38.82 15.54 -3.66
CA MET A 1 37.99 15.33 -4.86
C MET A 1 37.28 14.00 -4.68
N THR A 2 36.23 13.99 -3.87
CA THR A 2 35.31 12.85 -3.77
C THR A 2 34.39 12.92 -4.97
N SER A 3 34.25 11.83 -5.72
CA SER A 3 33.45 11.76 -6.94
C SER A 3 32.07 12.37 -6.73
N ASP A 4 31.61 13.20 -7.68
CA ASP A 4 30.20 13.54 -7.86
C ASP A 4 29.43 12.23 -8.13
N GLU A 5 29.08 11.49 -7.07
CA GLU A 5 28.12 10.41 -7.17
C GLU A 5 26.79 11.04 -7.59
N ASP A 6 26.31 10.72 -8.79
CA ASP A 6 25.00 11.14 -9.31
C ASP A 6 23.87 10.76 -8.32
N PHE A 7 22.78 11.53 -8.32
CA PHE A 7 21.62 11.38 -7.44
C PHE A 7 21.15 9.92 -7.33
N ARG A 8 21.08 9.21 -8.47
CA ARG A 8 20.66 7.80 -8.52
C ARG A 8 21.56 6.90 -7.69
N SER A 9 22.87 7.11 -7.76
CA SER A 9 23.87 6.35 -6.99
C SER A 9 23.72 6.58 -5.49
N ARG A 10 23.54 7.85 -5.07
CA ARG A 10 23.36 8.21 -3.66
C ARG A 10 22.10 7.60 -3.06
N VAL A 11 20.98 7.66 -3.81
CA VAL A 11 19.73 7.00 -3.42
C VAL A 11 19.91 5.49 -3.29
N ARG A 12 20.47 4.83 -4.33
CA ARG A 12 20.68 3.37 -4.33
C ARG A 12 21.49 2.90 -3.12
N LYS A 13 22.59 3.58 -2.81
CA LYS A 13 23.45 3.27 -1.65
C LYS A 13 22.67 3.24 -0.33
N LYS A 14 21.72 4.16 -0.14
CA LYS A 14 20.85 4.20 1.06
C LYS A 14 19.83 3.07 1.10
N THR A 15 19.44 2.53 -0.06
CA THR A 15 18.49 1.43 -0.19
C THR A 15 19.11 0.03 -0.07
N GLU A 16 20.44 -0.09 -0.01
CA GLU A 16 21.14 -1.39 0.10
C GLU A 16 20.77 -2.20 1.35
N LYS A 17 20.33 -1.52 2.43
CA LYS A 17 19.86 -2.16 3.67
C LYS A 17 18.47 -2.79 3.57
N LEU A 18 17.72 -2.48 2.51
CA LEU A 18 16.36 -2.99 2.32
C LEU A 18 16.38 -4.49 2.02
N ARG A 19 15.43 -5.22 2.60
CA ARG A 19 15.36 -6.69 2.50
C ARG A 19 14.13 -7.12 1.73
N GLU A 20 14.24 -8.20 0.98
CA GLU A 20 13.14 -8.75 0.18
C GLU A 20 11.89 -9.04 1.02
N VAL A 21 12.07 -9.51 2.26
CA VAL A 21 10.99 -9.79 3.22
C VAL A 21 10.12 -8.57 3.54
N GLU A 22 10.57 -7.36 3.24
CA GLU A 22 9.79 -6.13 3.43
C GLU A 22 8.75 -5.93 2.31
N GLY A 23 8.85 -6.72 1.24
CA GLY A 23 7.93 -6.73 0.10
C GLY A 23 8.00 -5.46 -0.74
N ALA A 24 7.26 -5.43 -1.84
CA ALA A 24 7.23 -4.29 -2.74
C ALA A 24 6.84 -2.98 -2.03
N CYS A 25 5.86 -3.06 -1.12
CA CYS A 25 5.44 -1.90 -0.34
C CYS A 25 6.53 -1.38 0.61
N GLY A 26 7.24 -2.27 1.31
CA GLY A 26 8.34 -1.85 2.19
C GLY A 26 9.50 -1.24 1.42
N ILE A 27 9.88 -1.85 0.29
CA ILE A 27 10.98 -1.37 -0.56
C ILE A 27 10.66 -0.01 -1.17
N CYS A 28 9.42 0.19 -1.66
CA CYS A 28 8.97 1.48 -2.18
C CYS A 28 9.08 2.58 -1.11
N HIS A 29 8.58 2.33 0.11
CA HIS A 29 8.68 3.33 1.18
C HIS A 29 10.12 3.63 1.60
N GLY A 30 11.00 2.61 1.62
CA GLY A 30 12.41 2.80 1.91
C GLY A 30 13.15 3.57 0.83
N THR A 31 12.76 3.40 -0.44
CA THR A 31 13.30 4.13 -1.58
C THR A 31 12.82 5.58 -1.57
N LEU A 32 11.53 5.83 -1.32
CA LEU A 32 10.98 7.16 -1.10
C LEU A 32 11.69 7.93 0.04
N GLU A 33 12.04 7.24 1.12
CA GLU A 33 12.81 7.84 2.22
C GLU A 33 14.23 8.21 1.77
N ALA A 34 14.92 7.35 1.04
CA ALA A 34 16.23 7.66 0.46
C ALA A 34 16.18 8.83 -0.52
N ILE A 35 15.17 8.90 -1.39
CA ILE A 35 14.93 10.03 -2.30
C ILE A 35 14.75 11.33 -1.50
N THR A 36 13.96 11.29 -0.43
CA THR A 36 13.72 12.45 0.44
C THR A 36 15.01 12.92 1.13
N GLU A 37 15.85 11.99 1.60
CA GLU A 37 17.13 12.31 2.23
C GLU A 37 18.13 12.94 1.26
N GLU A 38 18.04 12.60 -0.02
CA GLU A 38 18.85 13.17 -1.10
C GLU A 38 18.20 14.41 -1.74
N ASN A 39 17.23 15.04 -1.07
CA ASN A 39 16.51 16.24 -1.51
C ASN A 39 15.71 16.10 -2.82
N GLY A 40 15.45 14.87 -3.26
CA GLY A 40 14.59 14.63 -4.42
C GLY A 40 13.11 14.91 -4.13
N ILE A 41 12.35 15.14 -5.19
CA ILE A 41 10.93 15.48 -5.11
C ILE A 41 10.11 14.37 -5.74
N VAL A 42 9.19 13.79 -4.96
CA VAL A 42 8.22 12.81 -5.46
C VAL A 42 6.84 13.43 -5.53
N SER A 43 6.26 13.44 -6.72
CA SER A 43 4.95 14.01 -7.01
C SER A 43 4.04 12.98 -7.66
N ALA A 44 2.74 13.05 -7.42
CA ALA A 44 1.77 12.24 -8.12
C ALA A 44 0.48 13.00 -8.44
N TYR A 45 -0.11 12.65 -9.57
CA TYR A 45 -1.26 13.31 -10.15
C TYR A 45 -2.29 12.28 -10.57
N GLU A 46 -3.54 12.52 -10.20
CA GLU A 46 -4.66 11.75 -10.71
C GLU A 46 -4.79 11.89 -12.23
N ARG A 47 -5.15 10.80 -12.90
CA ARG A 47 -5.52 10.70 -14.31
C ARG A 47 -6.78 9.84 -14.44
N PRO A 48 -7.59 9.97 -15.50
CA PRO A 48 -8.78 9.12 -15.68
C PRO A 48 -8.48 7.63 -15.45
N ASP A 49 -7.37 7.14 -16.02
CA ASP A 49 -7.05 5.72 -15.99
C ASP A 49 -6.26 5.26 -14.74
N GLY A 50 -5.78 6.20 -13.91
CA GLY A 50 -4.88 5.85 -12.81
C GLY A 50 -4.16 7.04 -12.20
N ILE A 51 -2.90 6.83 -11.82
CA ILE A 51 -2.03 7.83 -11.22
C ILE A 51 -0.73 7.92 -12.01
N LEU A 52 -0.36 9.14 -12.38
CA LEU A 52 0.98 9.45 -12.87
C LEU A 52 1.84 9.91 -11.69
N ALA A 53 2.97 9.25 -11.46
CA ALA A 53 4.00 9.66 -10.52
C ALA A 53 5.25 10.16 -11.26
N VAL A 54 5.88 11.19 -10.71
CA VAL A 54 7.09 11.82 -11.26
C VAL A 54 8.08 12.01 -10.11
N ILE A 55 9.32 11.59 -10.33
CA ILE A 55 10.43 11.78 -9.41
C ILE A 55 11.42 12.74 -10.04
N LYS A 56 11.79 13.77 -9.28
CA LYS A 56 12.83 14.72 -9.64
C LYS A 56 14.03 14.59 -8.70
N ASP A 57 15.22 14.79 -9.23
CA ASP A 57 16.45 14.86 -8.45
C ASP A 57 16.55 16.16 -7.63
N ASP A 58 17.69 16.36 -6.98
CA ASP A 58 18.02 17.56 -6.19
C ASP A 58 18.24 18.83 -7.01
N GLU A 59 18.36 18.72 -8.34
CA GLU A 59 18.44 19.84 -9.27
C GLU A 59 17.07 20.17 -9.91
N GLY A 60 16.08 19.32 -9.69
CA GLY A 60 14.73 19.45 -10.23
C GLY A 60 14.54 18.81 -11.61
N ASN A 61 15.53 18.07 -12.12
CA ASN A 61 15.39 17.31 -13.36
C ASN A 61 14.53 16.05 -13.12
N VAL A 62 13.69 15.70 -14.10
CA VAL A 62 12.91 14.46 -14.03
C VAL A 62 13.85 13.27 -14.22
N VAL A 63 13.90 12.38 -13.22
CA VAL A 63 14.74 11.18 -13.27
C VAL A 63 13.95 9.89 -13.42
N GLY A 64 12.66 9.89 -13.09
CA GLY A 64 11.79 8.73 -13.29
C GLY A 64 10.31 9.12 -13.37
N GLU A 65 9.58 8.42 -14.22
CA GLU A 65 8.13 8.56 -14.39
C GLU A 65 7.45 7.19 -14.29
N GLY A 66 6.26 7.14 -13.70
CA GLY A 66 5.55 5.89 -13.46
C GLY A 66 4.05 6.06 -13.54
N PHE A 67 3.36 5.06 -14.09
CA PHE A 67 1.91 5.06 -14.20
C PHE A 67 1.33 3.76 -13.66
N ASP A 68 0.34 3.84 -12.77
CA ASP A 68 -0.35 2.66 -12.23
C ASP A 68 -1.69 3.02 -11.57
N ILE A 69 -2.42 2.02 -11.09
CA ILE A 69 -3.78 2.10 -10.56
C ILE A 69 -3.91 2.82 -9.21
N VAL A 70 -2.82 3.16 -8.51
CA VAL A 70 -2.83 3.89 -7.25
C VAL A 70 -1.48 4.54 -6.98
N TRP A 71 -1.44 5.60 -6.16
CA TRP A 71 -0.21 6.39 -5.91
C TRP A 71 1.00 5.56 -5.51
N SER A 72 0.80 4.57 -4.64
CA SER A 72 1.92 3.81 -4.09
C SER A 72 2.63 2.97 -5.16
N SER A 73 1.87 2.33 -6.06
CA SER A 73 2.46 1.50 -7.10
C SER A 73 2.89 2.32 -8.32
N ALA A 74 2.25 3.47 -8.58
CA ALA A 74 2.75 4.44 -9.55
C ALA A 74 4.09 5.04 -9.12
N ILE A 75 4.27 5.36 -7.83
CA ILE A 75 5.55 5.80 -7.27
C ILE A 75 6.59 4.69 -7.40
N LEU A 76 6.25 3.43 -7.08
CA LEU A 76 7.17 2.31 -7.31
C LEU A 76 7.57 2.19 -8.80
N ALA A 77 6.62 2.36 -9.73
CA ALA A 77 6.93 2.35 -11.16
C ALA A 77 7.93 3.46 -11.53
N ALA A 78 7.75 4.67 -10.98
CA ALA A 78 8.68 5.78 -11.19
C ALA A 78 10.05 5.54 -10.53
N GLU A 79 10.10 4.87 -9.38
CA GLU A 79 11.35 4.48 -8.71
C GLU A 79 12.13 3.45 -9.53
N ILE A 80 11.43 2.51 -10.17
CA ILE A 80 12.01 1.50 -11.06
C ILE A 80 12.52 2.14 -12.35
N ASP A 81 11.70 2.95 -13.01
CA ASP A 81 12.06 3.71 -14.22
C ASP A 81 13.27 4.62 -13.95
N GLY A 82 13.24 5.30 -12.81
CA GLY A 82 14.33 6.12 -12.30
C GLY A 82 15.56 5.34 -11.86
N LYS A 83 15.56 4.00 -11.95
CA LYS A 83 16.68 3.16 -11.50
C LYS A 83 17.08 3.50 -10.07
N LEU A 84 16.12 3.80 -9.18
CA LEU A 84 16.37 4.24 -7.79
C LEU A 84 16.29 3.08 -6.80
N VAL A 85 15.57 2.02 -7.16
CA VAL A 85 15.48 0.79 -6.36
C VAL A 85 16.78 -0.01 -6.41
N PRO A 86 17.07 -0.87 -5.41
CA PRO A 86 18.17 -1.82 -5.49
C PRO A 86 18.04 -2.74 -6.72
N GLU A 87 19.10 -2.86 -7.53
CA GLU A 87 19.10 -3.65 -8.79
C GLU A 87 18.63 -5.09 -8.57
N ARG A 88 19.04 -5.71 -7.46
CA ARG A 88 18.64 -7.08 -7.08
C ARG A 88 17.12 -7.29 -6.92
N PHE A 89 16.33 -6.22 -6.82
CA PHE A 89 14.89 -6.28 -6.68
C PHE A 89 14.14 -5.80 -7.92
N GLU A 90 14.81 -5.19 -8.92
CA GLU A 90 14.16 -4.49 -10.02
C GLU A 90 13.15 -5.38 -10.77
N GLU A 91 13.60 -6.52 -11.29
CA GLU A 91 12.74 -7.48 -12.00
C GLU A 91 11.57 -7.97 -11.14
N LYS A 92 11.85 -8.30 -9.87
CA LYS A 92 10.82 -8.77 -8.93
C LYS A 92 9.76 -7.69 -8.69
N LEU A 93 10.17 -6.42 -8.55
CA LEU A 93 9.27 -5.30 -8.30
C LEU A 93 8.41 -4.99 -9.53
N ARG A 94 8.89 -5.22 -10.75
CA ARG A 94 8.07 -5.08 -11.97
C ARG A 94 6.88 -6.03 -11.97
N GLU A 95 7.02 -7.24 -11.41
CA GLU A 95 5.95 -8.23 -11.33
C GLU A 95 4.71 -7.76 -10.55
N VAL A 96 4.85 -6.76 -9.67
CA VAL A 96 3.73 -6.28 -8.83
C VAL A 96 2.95 -5.12 -9.44
N LEU A 97 3.47 -4.53 -10.52
CA LEU A 97 2.84 -3.43 -11.24
C LEU A 97 1.71 -3.94 -12.14
N SER A 98 0.84 -3.04 -12.58
CA SER A 98 -0.28 -3.39 -13.47
C SER A 98 0.12 -3.22 -14.93
N GLY A 99 -0.33 -4.14 -15.79
CA GLY A 99 -0.23 -3.99 -17.24
C GLY A 99 -1.26 -3.00 -17.78
N GLU A 100 -1.08 -2.52 -19.02
CA GLU A 100 -1.95 -1.49 -19.62
C GLU A 100 -3.44 -1.91 -19.68
N GLU A 101 -3.71 -3.15 -20.11
CA GLU A 101 -5.08 -3.68 -20.17
C GLU A 101 -5.73 -3.77 -18.78
N GLU A 102 -4.95 -4.15 -17.76
CA GLU A 102 -5.42 -4.23 -16.38
C GLU A 102 -5.71 -2.84 -15.80
N ILE A 103 -4.88 -1.85 -16.12
CA ILE A 103 -5.10 -0.45 -15.74
C ILE A 103 -6.42 0.05 -16.34
N LYS A 104 -6.65 -0.19 -17.64
CA LYS A 104 -7.90 0.19 -18.32
C LYS A 104 -9.13 -0.47 -17.69
N ALA A 105 -9.08 -1.78 -17.47
CA ALA A 105 -10.18 -2.50 -16.82
C ALA A 105 -10.48 -1.96 -15.42
N ILE A 106 -9.45 -1.66 -14.62
CA ILE A 106 -9.61 -1.07 -13.28
C ILE A 106 -10.14 0.36 -13.36
N ALA A 107 -9.74 1.12 -14.37
CA ALA A 107 -10.25 2.46 -14.62
C ALA A 107 -11.75 2.45 -14.90
N ASP A 108 -12.23 1.46 -15.65
CA ASP A 108 -13.66 1.30 -15.96
C ASP A 108 -14.51 0.99 -14.72
N VAL A 109 -13.91 0.42 -13.66
CA VAL A 109 -14.61 0.17 -12.39
C VAL A 109 -14.86 1.47 -11.62
N TYR A 110 -13.83 2.31 -11.47
CA TYR A 110 -13.96 3.55 -10.71
C TYR A 110 -12.99 4.65 -11.13
N GLY A 111 -11.85 4.33 -11.75
CA GLY A 111 -10.92 5.31 -12.30
C GLY A 111 -10.20 6.17 -11.26
N TYR A 112 -9.35 7.07 -11.76
CA TYR A 112 -8.70 8.13 -10.97
C TYR A 112 -7.87 7.64 -9.78
N GLY A 113 -7.27 6.46 -9.93
CA GLY A 113 -6.41 5.85 -8.93
C GLY A 113 -7.12 5.33 -7.68
N ARG A 114 -8.44 5.11 -7.75
CA ARG A 114 -9.28 4.83 -6.56
C ARG A 114 -9.56 3.34 -6.39
N VAL A 115 -8.70 2.69 -5.63
CA VAL A 115 -8.79 1.23 -5.39
C VAL A 115 -9.43 0.84 -4.06
N VAL A 116 -9.48 1.73 -3.06
CA VAL A 116 -9.93 1.36 -1.70
C VAL A 116 -11.43 1.11 -1.64
N THR A 117 -12.24 2.05 -2.13
CA THR A 117 -13.70 1.95 -2.14
C THR A 117 -14.20 0.70 -2.88
N PRO A 118 -13.79 0.43 -4.13
CA PRO A 118 -14.21 -0.79 -4.83
C PRO A 118 -13.78 -2.07 -4.09
N SER A 119 -12.56 -2.10 -3.55
CA SER A 119 -12.10 -3.27 -2.76
C SER A 119 -12.94 -3.52 -1.51
N VAL A 120 -13.40 -2.48 -0.80
CA VAL A 120 -14.31 -2.65 0.35
C VAL A 120 -15.68 -3.18 -0.08
N ILE A 121 -16.20 -2.72 -1.23
CA ILE A 121 -17.47 -3.20 -1.78
C ILE A 121 -17.37 -4.68 -2.17
N ALA A 122 -16.27 -5.09 -2.80
CA ALA A 122 -16.04 -6.50 -3.13
C ALA A 122 -15.91 -7.40 -1.90
N LEU A 123 -15.22 -6.92 -0.85
CA LEU A 123 -15.17 -7.66 0.42
C LEU A 123 -16.55 -7.82 1.04
N GLN A 124 -17.42 -6.81 0.93
CA GLN A 124 -18.80 -6.89 1.41
C GLN A 124 -19.62 -7.89 0.58
N TYR A 125 -19.47 -7.90 -0.75
CA TYR A 125 -20.10 -8.88 -1.62
C TYR A 125 -19.79 -10.32 -1.20
N VAL A 126 -18.49 -10.62 -1.03
CA VAL A 126 -18.04 -11.95 -0.60
C VAL A 126 -18.63 -12.32 0.76
N LYS A 127 -18.66 -11.37 1.69
CA LYS A 127 -19.26 -11.57 3.02
C LYS A 127 -20.76 -11.87 2.92
N ASP A 128 -21.51 -11.11 2.11
CA ASP A 128 -22.95 -11.29 1.95
C ASP A 128 -23.31 -12.63 1.30
N LEU A 129 -22.40 -13.19 0.50
CA LEU A 129 -22.51 -14.56 0.00
C LEU A 129 -22.25 -15.64 1.07
N GLY A 130 -21.77 -15.27 2.26
CA GLY A 130 -21.30 -16.20 3.29
C GLY A 130 -19.88 -16.72 3.05
N GLY A 131 -19.15 -16.09 2.13
CA GLY A 131 -17.80 -16.48 1.75
C GLY A 131 -16.71 -15.78 2.54
N ARG A 132 -15.46 -15.91 2.06
CA ARG A 132 -14.26 -15.34 2.70
C ARG A 132 -13.25 -14.84 1.69
N THR A 133 -12.45 -13.84 2.08
CA THR A 133 -11.34 -13.35 1.27
C THR A 133 -10.02 -13.61 1.98
N VAL A 134 -9.10 -14.28 1.29
CA VAL A 134 -7.78 -14.64 1.81
C VAL A 134 -6.71 -13.81 1.11
N ILE A 135 -5.79 -13.27 1.90
CA ILE A 135 -4.55 -12.64 1.42
C ILE A 135 -3.37 -13.55 1.75
N ARG A 136 -2.52 -13.81 0.76
CA ARG A 136 -1.25 -14.51 0.94
C ARG A 136 -0.11 -13.71 0.36
N ARG A 137 1.08 -13.86 0.94
CA ARG A 137 2.29 -13.38 0.29
C ARG A 137 2.69 -14.35 -0.81
N GLU A 138 3.04 -13.79 -1.95
CA GLU A 138 3.61 -14.54 -3.06
C GLU A 138 4.79 -13.76 -3.63
N ARG A 139 5.98 -14.35 -3.57
CA ARG A 139 7.25 -13.67 -3.90
C ARG A 139 7.39 -12.33 -3.14
N ILE A 140 7.61 -11.23 -3.87
CA ILE A 140 7.80 -9.88 -3.32
C ILE A 140 6.47 -9.13 -3.08
N GLY A 141 5.37 -9.64 -3.64
CA GLY A 141 4.05 -9.03 -3.54
C GLY A 141 3.06 -9.90 -2.78
N VAL A 142 1.78 -9.70 -3.07
CA VAL A 142 0.67 -10.41 -2.44
C VAL A 142 -0.39 -10.81 -3.46
N VAL A 143 -1.15 -11.85 -3.15
CA VAL A 143 -2.29 -12.32 -3.93
C VAL A 143 -3.54 -12.32 -3.06
N ALA A 144 -4.67 -11.92 -3.65
CA ALA A 144 -5.99 -12.03 -3.05
C ALA A 144 -6.76 -13.18 -3.70
N ARG A 145 -7.43 -14.00 -2.89
CA ARG A 145 -8.35 -15.04 -3.30
C ARG A 145 -9.70 -14.83 -2.62
N LEU A 146 -10.76 -14.75 -3.41
CA LEU A 146 -12.13 -14.53 -2.96
C LEU A 146 -12.88 -15.84 -3.12
N PHE A 147 -13.49 -16.34 -2.06
CA PHE A 147 -14.21 -17.61 -2.02
C PHE A 147 -15.67 -17.40 -1.64
N ASP A 148 -16.56 -18.22 -2.18
CA ASP A 148 -17.97 -18.27 -1.78
C ASP A 148 -18.18 -19.07 -0.47
N ARG A 149 -19.44 -19.29 -0.08
CA ARG A 149 -19.79 -20.07 1.12
C ARG A 149 -19.39 -21.55 1.08
N ASN A 150 -19.12 -22.08 -0.10
CA ASN A 150 -18.75 -23.47 -0.33
C ASN A 150 -17.22 -23.62 -0.52
N ASP A 151 -16.43 -22.59 -0.18
CA ASP A 151 -15.00 -22.49 -0.45
C ASP A 151 -14.63 -22.60 -1.95
N SER A 152 -15.59 -22.32 -2.84
CA SER A 152 -15.33 -22.25 -4.28
C SER A 152 -14.74 -20.89 -4.65
N LEU A 153 -13.68 -20.89 -5.47
CA LEU A 153 -12.98 -19.67 -5.87
C LEU A 153 -13.87 -18.82 -6.79
N ILE A 154 -14.15 -17.59 -6.36
CA ILE A 154 -14.86 -16.56 -7.15
C ILE A 154 -13.86 -15.86 -8.07
N ALA A 155 -12.75 -15.37 -7.49
CA ALA A 155 -11.74 -14.60 -8.20
C ALA A 155 -10.37 -14.70 -7.50
N GLN A 156 -9.31 -14.57 -8.30
CA GLN A 156 -7.93 -14.49 -7.82
C GLN A 156 -7.18 -13.39 -8.56
N SER A 157 -6.37 -12.62 -7.82
CA SER A 157 -5.48 -11.62 -8.40
C SER A 157 -4.15 -12.23 -8.88
N PRO A 158 -3.43 -11.58 -9.82
CA PRO A 158 -2.00 -11.79 -9.98
C PRO A 158 -1.25 -11.26 -8.75
N ILE A 159 0.07 -11.45 -8.73
CA ILE A 159 0.92 -10.85 -7.71
C ILE A 159 0.81 -9.33 -7.80
N SER A 160 0.59 -8.70 -6.66
CA SER A 160 0.20 -7.30 -6.58
C SER A 160 0.99 -6.57 -5.50
N TYR A 161 1.09 -5.24 -5.64
CA TYR A 161 1.87 -4.38 -4.76
C TYR A 161 1.46 -4.46 -3.28
N CYS A 162 0.15 -4.44 -3.02
CA CYS A 162 -0.45 -4.55 -1.70
C CYS A 162 -1.82 -5.23 -1.80
N PRO A 163 -2.45 -5.63 -0.68
CA PRO A 163 -3.67 -6.41 -0.81
C PRO A 163 -4.85 -5.61 -1.35
N THR A 164 -4.87 -4.28 -1.24
CA THR A 164 -5.91 -3.47 -1.92
C THR A 164 -5.77 -3.56 -3.43
N CYS A 165 -4.53 -3.49 -3.93
CA CYS A 165 -4.22 -3.66 -5.35
C CYS A 165 -4.58 -5.08 -5.80
N ALA A 166 -4.33 -6.09 -4.96
CA ALA A 166 -4.72 -7.46 -5.22
C ALA A 166 -6.24 -7.60 -5.36
N ILE A 167 -7.02 -7.08 -4.41
CA ILE A 167 -8.49 -7.19 -4.47
C ILE A 167 -9.05 -6.49 -5.71
N ILE A 168 -8.62 -5.26 -6.04
CA ILE A 168 -9.13 -4.57 -7.23
C ILE A 168 -8.76 -5.29 -8.53
N LYS A 169 -7.57 -5.90 -8.59
CA LYS A 169 -7.17 -6.75 -9.70
C LYS A 169 -7.98 -8.05 -9.76
N ALA A 170 -8.41 -8.59 -8.63
CA ALA A 170 -9.32 -9.74 -8.61
C ALA A 170 -10.74 -9.36 -9.08
N ILE A 171 -11.21 -8.15 -8.78
CA ILE A 171 -12.53 -7.65 -9.23
C ILE A 171 -12.64 -7.73 -10.76
N VAL A 172 -11.67 -7.16 -11.49
CA VAL A 172 -11.68 -7.11 -12.97
C VAL A 172 -11.38 -8.44 -13.68
N ARG A 173 -11.42 -9.55 -12.93
CA ARG A 173 -11.25 -10.92 -13.44
C ARG A 173 -12.49 -11.78 -13.22
N ASN A 174 -13.57 -11.17 -12.74
CA ASN A 174 -14.84 -11.82 -12.52
C ASN A 174 -15.96 -10.83 -12.85
N ASP A 175 -16.63 -11.05 -13.98
CA ASP A 175 -17.63 -10.12 -14.53
C ASP A 175 -18.77 -9.83 -13.55
N GLU A 176 -19.25 -10.84 -12.82
CA GLU A 176 -20.34 -10.67 -11.83
C GLU A 176 -19.93 -9.74 -10.67
N LEU A 177 -18.71 -9.94 -10.14
CA LEU A 177 -18.16 -9.11 -9.09
C LEU A 177 -17.86 -7.70 -9.59
N GLU A 178 -17.33 -7.58 -10.81
CA GLU A 178 -17.06 -6.29 -11.45
C GLU A 178 -18.34 -5.47 -11.63
N ASP A 179 -19.39 -6.08 -12.20
CA ASP A 179 -20.68 -5.45 -12.42
C ASP A 179 -21.34 -5.04 -11.11
N PHE A 180 -21.29 -5.90 -10.09
CA PHE A 180 -21.78 -5.57 -8.76
C PHE A 180 -21.10 -4.32 -8.18
N VAL A 181 -19.77 -4.25 -8.29
CA VAL A 181 -18.99 -3.12 -7.76
C VAL A 181 -19.27 -1.85 -8.55
N LYS A 182 -19.32 -1.92 -9.89
CA LYS A 182 -19.66 -0.79 -10.77
C LYS A 182 -21.03 -0.22 -10.43
N GLU A 183 -22.05 -1.07 -10.27
CA GLU A 183 -23.40 -0.61 -9.96
C GLU A 183 -23.47 0.09 -8.59
N LYS A 184 -22.75 -0.40 -7.58
CA LYS A 184 -22.64 0.27 -6.27
C LYS A 184 -21.90 1.62 -6.34
N LEU A 185 -21.04 1.82 -7.32
CA LEU A 185 -20.21 3.02 -7.47
C LEU A 185 -20.74 4.04 -8.48
N LYS A 186 -21.77 3.71 -9.26
CA LYS A 186 -22.30 4.53 -10.37
C LYS A 186 -22.52 6.01 -10.04
N ASN A 187 -22.97 6.32 -8.83
CA ASN A 187 -23.22 7.69 -8.35
C ASN A 187 -22.32 8.08 -7.17
N ALA A 188 -21.29 7.29 -6.88
CA ALA A 188 -20.38 7.53 -5.78
C ALA A 188 -19.48 8.74 -6.09
N ARG A 189 -19.23 9.57 -5.08
CA ARG A 189 -18.30 10.70 -5.19
C ARG A 189 -16.87 10.18 -5.37
N ASN A 190 -16.28 10.44 -6.54
CA ASN A 190 -14.90 10.12 -6.81
C ASN A 190 -13.97 11.31 -6.48
N THR A 191 -13.30 11.25 -5.33
CA THR A 191 -12.31 12.26 -4.92
C THR A 191 -11.14 12.39 -5.91
N GLY A 192 -10.76 11.31 -6.60
CA GLY A 192 -9.70 11.37 -7.60
C GLY A 192 -10.10 12.16 -8.84
N LYS A 193 -11.35 12.01 -9.29
CA LYS A 193 -11.89 12.82 -10.38
C LYS A 193 -11.86 14.32 -10.05
N ILE A 194 -12.30 14.69 -8.85
CA ILE A 194 -12.28 16.10 -8.38
C ILE A 194 -10.84 16.64 -8.39
N LYS A 195 -9.89 15.87 -7.88
CA LYS A 195 -8.47 16.25 -7.86
C LYS A 195 -7.87 16.42 -9.25
N PHE A 196 -8.23 15.54 -10.18
CA PHE A 196 -7.87 15.66 -11.59
C PHE A 196 -8.43 16.94 -12.22
N GLU A 197 -9.74 17.20 -12.03
CA GLU A 197 -10.41 18.40 -12.56
C GLU A 197 -9.87 19.70 -11.93
N GLU A 198 -9.41 19.65 -10.69
CA GLU A 198 -8.78 20.78 -10.00
C GLU A 198 -7.27 20.90 -10.25
N CYS A 199 -6.68 20.02 -11.06
CA CYS A 199 -5.25 19.99 -11.40
C CYS A 199 -4.33 20.00 -10.17
N VAL A 200 -4.63 19.18 -9.16
CA VAL A 200 -3.83 19.15 -7.93
C VAL A 200 -2.62 18.23 -8.04
N GLU A 201 -1.56 18.62 -7.36
CA GLU A 201 -0.34 17.83 -7.17
C GLU A 201 -0.35 17.21 -5.76
N ASN A 202 -0.10 15.91 -5.67
CA ASN A 202 0.23 15.27 -4.40
C ASN A 202 1.74 15.19 -4.27
N ARG A 203 2.33 15.82 -3.25
CA ARG A 203 3.78 15.79 -3.01
C ARG A 203 4.10 14.96 -1.78
N TYR A 204 5.10 14.08 -1.90
CA TYR A 204 5.44 13.09 -0.89
C TYR A 204 6.85 13.29 -0.34
N ALA A 205 7.00 13.02 0.95
CA ALA A 205 8.28 12.90 1.61
C ALA A 205 8.18 11.78 2.65
N ALA A 206 9.25 11.02 2.87
CA ALA A 206 9.30 10.00 3.90
C ALA A 206 10.48 10.21 4.85
N LYS A 207 10.26 9.93 6.14
CA LYS A 207 11.29 9.96 7.17
C LYS A 207 10.91 9.08 8.36
N GLY A 208 11.85 8.29 8.85
CA GLY A 208 11.65 7.31 9.90
C GLY A 208 10.55 6.32 9.52
N GLY A 209 10.41 5.93 8.26
CA GLY A 209 9.31 5.10 7.78
C GLY A 209 7.91 5.73 7.74
N ALA A 210 7.73 6.98 8.22
CA ALA A 210 6.47 7.72 8.09
C ALA A 210 6.42 8.49 6.78
N VAL A 211 5.23 8.68 6.22
CA VAL A 211 5.04 9.46 4.99
C VAL A 211 4.31 10.75 5.30
N LYS A 212 4.83 11.86 4.79
CA LYS A 212 4.15 13.15 4.73
C LYS A 212 3.62 13.34 3.32
N ALA A 213 2.31 13.58 3.21
CA ALA A 213 1.69 13.98 1.96
C ALA A 213 1.26 15.44 2.04
N SER A 214 1.41 16.14 0.94
CA SER A 214 0.92 17.50 0.75
C SER A 214 0.10 17.56 -0.51
N ILE A 215 -0.84 18.50 -0.57
CA ILE A 215 -1.66 18.76 -1.75
C ILE A 215 -1.47 20.21 -2.15
N LEU A 216 -1.06 20.42 -3.40
CA LEU A 216 -0.88 21.74 -4.00
C LEU A 216 -1.89 21.94 -5.13
N LYS A 217 -2.37 23.17 -5.28
CA LYS A 217 -3.14 23.63 -6.43
C LYS A 217 -2.45 24.87 -7.00
N GLY A 218 -1.69 24.69 -8.08
CA GLY A 218 -0.68 25.66 -8.50
C GLY A 218 0.33 25.89 -7.37
N GLU A 219 0.50 27.14 -6.94
CA GLU A 219 1.42 27.50 -5.83
C GLU A 219 0.76 27.41 -4.45
N LYS A 220 -0.56 27.18 -4.37
CA LYS A 220 -1.30 27.17 -3.10
C LYS A 220 -1.27 25.79 -2.46
N TRP A 221 -0.79 25.71 -1.22
CA TRP A 221 -0.91 24.52 -0.38
C TRP A 221 -2.34 24.40 0.16
N LEU A 222 -3.06 23.37 -0.26
CA LEU A 222 -4.37 23.01 0.31
C LEU A 222 -4.20 22.15 1.58
N ALA A 223 -3.15 21.33 1.61
CA ALA A 223 -2.70 20.60 2.78
C ALA A 223 -1.17 20.48 2.73
N LYS A 224 -0.48 20.63 3.86
CA LYS A 224 0.99 20.62 3.90
C LYS A 224 1.50 19.63 4.94
N ASN A 225 2.42 18.77 4.52
CA ASN A 225 3.18 17.84 5.37
C ASN A 225 2.31 16.97 6.29
N VAL A 226 1.16 16.50 5.79
CA VAL A 226 0.22 15.70 6.57
C VAL A 226 0.78 14.29 6.78
N LEU A 227 1.01 13.95 8.05
CA LEU A 227 1.67 12.72 8.46
C LEU A 227 0.71 11.52 8.43
N GLY A 228 1.13 10.46 7.73
CA GLY A 228 0.45 9.17 7.66
C GLY A 228 1.42 8.00 7.74
N CYS A 229 0.86 6.81 7.92
CA CYS A 229 1.66 5.61 8.11
C CYS A 229 2.14 4.93 6.82
N CYS A 230 1.59 5.32 5.69
CA CYS A 230 1.98 4.94 4.34
C CYS A 230 1.51 6.01 3.36
N ILE A 231 1.92 5.89 2.09
CA ILE A 231 1.55 6.81 0.98
C ILE A 231 0.02 7.00 0.88
N ALA A 232 -0.76 5.93 0.81
CA ALA A 232 -2.21 6.03 0.67
C ALA A 232 -2.87 6.71 1.89
N TYR A 233 -2.35 6.46 3.08
CA TYR A 233 -2.93 6.96 4.32
C TYR A 233 -2.61 8.42 4.57
N SER A 234 -1.36 8.84 4.30
CA SER A 234 -0.98 10.25 4.31
C SER A 234 -1.76 11.02 3.24
N THR A 235 -1.93 10.45 2.03
CA THR A 235 -2.74 11.05 0.97
C THR A 235 -4.19 11.24 1.42
N THR A 236 -4.84 10.21 1.96
CA THR A 236 -6.24 10.31 2.42
C THR A 236 -6.40 11.36 3.53
N LYS A 237 -5.44 11.44 4.47
CA LYS A 237 -5.45 12.51 5.48
C LYS A 237 -5.25 13.89 4.88
N ALA A 238 -4.38 14.02 3.89
CA ALA A 238 -4.16 15.28 3.17
C ALA A 238 -5.42 15.68 2.39
N GLU A 239 -6.14 14.73 1.79
CA GLU A 239 -7.42 14.96 1.12
C GLU A 239 -8.50 15.44 2.10
N ILE A 240 -8.55 14.88 3.32
CA ILE A 240 -9.41 15.37 4.40
C ILE A 240 -9.04 16.80 4.78
N ALA A 241 -7.75 17.08 5.01
CA ALA A 241 -7.27 18.40 5.39
C ALA A 241 -7.51 19.45 4.30
N ALA A 242 -7.44 19.05 3.03
CA ALA A 242 -7.71 19.89 1.87
C ALA A 242 -9.22 20.08 1.57
N GLY A 243 -10.11 19.41 2.31
CA GLY A 243 -11.57 19.54 2.15
C GLY A 243 -12.18 18.73 1.02
N PHE A 244 -11.47 17.77 0.43
CA PHE A 244 -12.01 16.95 -0.66
C PHE A 244 -12.94 15.84 -0.19
N VAL A 245 -12.71 15.33 1.02
CA VAL A 245 -13.43 14.20 1.62
C VAL A 245 -14.62 14.71 2.43
N PRO A 246 -15.83 14.15 2.25
CA PRO A 246 -17.00 14.51 3.06
C PRO A 246 -16.76 14.35 4.56
N GLU A 247 -17.37 15.21 5.37
CA GLU A 247 -17.15 15.26 6.82
C GLU A 247 -17.44 13.94 7.53
N GLU A 248 -18.52 13.26 7.15
CA GLU A 248 -18.90 11.95 7.71
C GLU A 248 -17.82 10.88 7.44
N SER A 249 -17.27 10.84 6.21
CA SER A 249 -16.17 9.95 5.86
C SER A 249 -14.89 10.32 6.62
N ALA A 250 -14.61 11.62 6.77
CA ALA A 250 -13.46 12.10 7.54
C ALA A 250 -13.56 11.72 9.03
N LYS A 251 -14.74 11.84 9.65
CA LYS A 251 -14.99 11.41 11.04
C LYS A 251 -14.74 9.92 11.23
N ARG A 252 -15.27 9.08 10.33
CA ARG A 252 -15.04 7.62 10.35
C ARG A 252 -13.56 7.28 10.21
N PHE A 253 -12.88 7.91 9.26
CA PHE A 253 -11.45 7.70 9.06
C PHE A 253 -10.61 8.14 10.27
N LYS A 254 -10.96 9.26 10.90
CA LYS A 254 -10.31 9.74 12.13
C LYS A 254 -10.55 8.78 13.30
N ALA A 255 -11.78 8.29 13.49
CA ALA A 255 -12.10 7.29 14.50
C ALA A 255 -11.27 6.01 14.28
N TYR A 256 -11.17 5.55 13.04
CA TYR A 256 -10.30 4.43 12.68
C TYR A 256 -8.82 4.67 13.02
N CYS A 257 -8.24 5.81 12.59
CA CYS A 257 -6.87 6.20 12.95
C CYS A 257 -6.64 6.11 14.46
N ASN A 258 -7.64 6.52 15.24
CA ASN A 258 -7.53 6.59 16.68
C ASN A 258 -7.50 5.23 17.38
N LEU A 259 -7.95 4.16 16.72
CA LEU A 259 -7.89 2.80 17.26
C LEU A 259 -6.53 2.12 17.03
N CYS A 260 -5.66 2.71 16.20
CA CYS A 260 -4.39 2.10 15.84
C CYS A 260 -3.32 2.36 16.92
N PRO A 261 -2.84 1.34 17.65
CA PRO A 261 -1.81 1.52 18.68
C PRO A 261 -0.48 2.02 18.11
N MET A 262 -0.21 1.71 16.84
CA MET A 262 0.98 2.16 16.12
C MET A 262 1.08 3.68 15.95
N LYS A 263 0.00 4.43 16.19
CA LYS A 263 0.05 5.90 16.23
C LYS A 263 0.85 6.43 17.43
N HIS A 264 1.01 5.62 18.48
CA HIS A 264 1.74 5.97 19.71
C HIS A 264 3.13 5.33 19.78
N CYS A 265 3.36 4.23 19.06
CA CYS A 265 4.61 3.47 19.08
C CYS A 265 5.20 3.40 17.67
N TRP A 266 5.67 4.54 17.16
CA TRP A 266 6.25 4.62 15.83
C TRP A 266 7.63 3.94 15.80
N MET A 267 7.78 2.83 15.06
CA MET A 267 8.97 1.97 15.12
C MET A 267 10.07 2.33 14.09
N GLU A 268 10.10 3.58 13.62
CA GLU A 268 11.03 4.07 12.58
C GLU A 268 11.12 3.16 11.33
N LYS A 269 10.04 2.44 11.04
CA LYS A 269 9.92 1.52 9.90
C LYS A 269 8.52 1.63 9.33
N SER A 270 8.42 1.60 8.00
CA SER A 270 7.12 1.74 7.34
C SER A 270 6.19 0.60 7.74
N MET A 271 4.91 0.92 7.93
CA MET A 271 3.90 -0.10 8.29
C MET A 271 3.80 -1.18 7.20
N GLY A 272 4.00 -0.79 5.93
CA GLY A 272 4.07 -1.72 4.81
C GLY A 272 5.19 -2.75 4.94
N ALA A 273 6.39 -2.34 5.38
CA ALA A 273 7.49 -3.26 5.62
C ALA A 273 7.21 -4.21 6.80
N MET A 274 6.75 -3.67 7.92
CA MET A 274 6.43 -4.48 9.11
C MET A 274 5.31 -5.49 8.84
N GLY A 275 4.22 -5.04 8.21
CA GLY A 275 3.11 -5.92 7.86
C GLY A 275 3.52 -7.01 6.86
N ASN A 276 4.42 -6.71 5.92
CA ASN A 276 4.94 -7.71 4.97
C ASN A 276 5.82 -8.76 5.64
N ILE A 277 6.60 -8.38 6.67
CA ILE A 277 7.38 -9.34 7.47
C ILE A 277 6.45 -10.31 8.19
N VAL A 278 5.39 -9.79 8.83
CA VAL A 278 4.38 -10.62 9.50
C VAL A 278 3.67 -11.53 8.49
N LEU A 279 3.23 -10.99 7.34
CA LEU A 279 2.58 -11.76 6.28
C LEU A 279 3.48 -12.86 5.73
N HIS A 280 4.77 -12.57 5.51
CA HIS A 280 5.74 -13.55 5.04
C HIS A 280 5.86 -14.72 6.02
N ARG A 281 6.02 -14.43 7.33
CA ARG A 281 6.10 -15.46 8.37
C ARG A 281 4.85 -16.32 8.45
N LEU A 282 3.68 -15.71 8.41
CA LEU A 282 2.41 -16.43 8.40
C LEU A 282 2.30 -17.36 7.18
N SER A 283 2.75 -16.88 6.02
CA SER A 283 2.76 -17.69 4.79
C SER A 283 3.74 -18.86 4.89
N GLU A 284 4.93 -18.69 5.48
CA GLU A 284 5.92 -19.77 5.70
C GLU A 284 5.39 -20.89 6.59
N ILE A 285 4.54 -20.58 7.57
CA ILE A 285 3.92 -21.58 8.46
C ILE A 285 2.57 -22.10 7.94
N GLY A 286 2.23 -21.80 6.68
CA GLY A 286 1.02 -22.30 6.03
C GLY A 286 -0.28 -21.62 6.49
N MET A 287 -0.19 -20.51 7.21
CA MET A 287 -1.37 -19.77 7.68
C MET A 287 -1.91 -18.82 6.62
N GLU A 288 -3.24 -18.82 6.49
CA GLU A 288 -3.97 -17.86 5.68
C GLU A 288 -4.37 -16.64 6.51
N ILE A 289 -4.57 -15.52 5.83
CA ILE A 289 -5.09 -14.31 6.47
C ILE A 289 -6.43 -13.97 5.84
N GLU A 290 -7.48 -14.08 6.63
CA GLU A 290 -8.82 -13.68 6.21
C GLU A 290 -9.01 -12.18 6.43
N VAL A 291 -9.53 -11.50 5.41
CA VAL A 291 -9.83 -10.07 5.40
C VAL A 291 -11.34 -9.86 5.30
N THR A 292 -11.91 -9.04 6.20
CA THR A 292 -13.35 -8.73 6.23
C THR A 292 -13.65 -7.23 6.16
N SER A 293 -14.89 -6.87 5.78
CA SER A 293 -15.33 -5.50 5.44
C SER A 293 -16.00 -4.70 6.57
N GLU A 294 -16.03 -5.18 7.82
CA GLU A 294 -16.87 -4.66 8.93
C GLU A 294 -16.47 -3.27 9.46
N GLY A 295 -16.49 -2.24 8.60
CA GLY A 295 -16.10 -0.86 8.91
C GLY A 295 -14.59 -0.66 9.11
N PHE A 296 -13.87 -1.74 9.39
CA PHE A 296 -12.42 -1.85 9.45
C PHE A 296 -12.03 -3.19 8.85
N ILE A 297 -10.80 -3.28 8.32
CA ILE A 297 -10.31 -4.55 7.84
C ILE A 297 -9.80 -5.36 9.00
N ILE A 298 -10.50 -6.45 9.27
CA ILE A 298 -10.11 -7.43 10.27
C ILE A 298 -9.29 -8.50 9.58
N ALA A 299 -8.06 -8.68 10.05
CA ALA A 299 -7.20 -9.81 9.71
C ALA A 299 -7.41 -10.92 10.75
N LYS A 300 -7.70 -12.15 10.30
CA LYS A 300 -7.80 -13.32 11.18
C LYS A 300 -6.89 -14.46 10.73
N ILE A 301 -6.38 -15.21 11.70
CA ILE A 301 -5.70 -16.50 11.46
C ILE A 301 -6.71 -17.63 11.63
N PRO A 302 -7.02 -18.42 10.59
CA PRO A 302 -7.90 -19.58 10.70
C PRO A 302 -7.39 -20.56 11.76
N GLY A 303 -8.31 -21.09 12.58
CA GLY A 303 -8.00 -22.06 13.63
C GLY A 303 -7.42 -21.49 14.92
N GLU A 304 -6.68 -20.37 14.88
CA GLU A 304 -6.10 -19.74 16.09
C GLU A 304 -6.91 -18.55 16.61
N GLY A 305 -7.74 -17.93 15.77
CA GLY A 305 -8.71 -16.91 16.18
C GLY A 305 -8.11 -15.55 16.54
N PHE A 306 -6.82 -15.31 16.25
CA PHE A 306 -6.21 -13.98 16.44
C PHE A 306 -6.88 -12.95 15.53
N VAL A 307 -7.11 -11.75 16.08
CA VAL A 307 -7.85 -10.67 15.40
C VAL A 307 -7.00 -9.41 15.40
N GLY A 308 -6.56 -8.98 14.22
CA GLY A 308 -5.95 -7.68 13.99
C GLY A 308 -6.93 -6.74 13.30
N ARG A 309 -6.94 -5.46 13.66
CA ARG A 309 -7.78 -4.44 13.01
C ARG A 309 -6.91 -3.40 12.33
N GLY A 310 -7.21 -3.10 11.07
CA GLY A 310 -6.42 -2.13 10.32
C GLY A 310 -6.99 -1.80 8.93
N THR A 311 -6.09 -1.34 8.06
CA THR A 311 -6.36 -1.08 6.64
C THR A 311 -5.51 -1.97 5.78
N LEU A 312 -6.10 -2.40 4.68
CA LEU A 312 -5.47 -3.26 3.69
C LEU A 312 -4.22 -2.65 3.06
N CYS A 313 -4.30 -1.35 2.72
CA CYS A 313 -3.28 -0.68 1.92
C CYS A 313 -1.94 -0.48 2.66
N SER A 314 -1.93 -0.62 3.99
CA SER A 314 -0.74 -0.44 4.82
C SER A 314 -0.30 -1.71 5.54
N LEU A 315 -1.03 -2.83 5.36
CA LEU A 315 -0.89 -4.05 6.17
C LEU A 315 -0.95 -3.78 7.70
N SER A 316 -1.58 -2.66 8.09
CA SER A 316 -1.63 -2.23 9.49
C SER A 316 -2.40 -3.19 10.38
N ALA A 317 -3.35 -3.96 9.83
CA ALA A 317 -4.05 -5.00 10.57
C ALA A 317 -3.07 -6.08 11.06
N LEU A 318 -2.04 -6.41 10.27
CA LEU A 318 -1.02 -7.39 10.64
C LEU A 318 -0.05 -6.86 11.68
N THR A 319 0.34 -5.58 11.55
CA THR A 319 1.14 -4.93 12.59
C THR A 319 0.37 -4.78 13.90
N ASN A 320 -0.92 -4.46 13.83
CA ASN A 320 -1.80 -4.42 14.99
C ASN A 320 -1.91 -5.82 15.63
N MET A 321 -2.14 -6.86 14.83
CA MET A 321 -2.19 -8.24 15.30
C MET A 321 -0.90 -8.62 16.04
N LEU A 322 0.27 -8.25 15.52
CA LEU A 322 1.55 -8.50 16.17
C LEU A 322 1.64 -7.90 17.58
N ILE A 323 1.08 -6.71 17.78
CA ILE A 323 1.12 -6.01 19.07
C ILE A 323 0.11 -6.58 20.06
N THR A 324 -1.07 -6.98 19.57
CA THR A 324 -2.17 -7.43 20.42
C THR A 324 -2.18 -8.94 20.68
N SER A 325 -1.18 -9.67 20.17
CA SER A 325 -1.07 -11.12 20.31
C SER A 325 0.28 -11.51 20.92
N ASP A 326 0.42 -12.81 21.20
CA ASP A 326 1.72 -13.39 21.55
C ASP A 326 2.63 -13.41 20.31
N GLY A 327 3.46 -12.38 20.17
CA GLY A 327 4.37 -12.21 19.03
C GLY A 327 5.34 -13.38 18.83
N SER A 328 5.59 -14.21 19.85
CA SER A 328 6.42 -15.41 19.71
C SER A 328 5.75 -16.47 18.82
N LYS A 329 4.42 -16.56 18.85
CA LYS A 329 3.63 -17.47 18.01
C LYS A 329 3.62 -17.03 16.55
N LEU A 330 3.62 -15.72 16.31
CA LEU A 330 3.58 -15.12 14.97
C LEU A 330 4.96 -15.05 14.29
N LEU A 331 5.97 -14.55 15.01
CA LEU A 331 7.29 -14.32 14.44
C LEU A 331 8.23 -15.53 14.57
N LYS A 332 7.91 -16.48 15.46
CA LYS A 332 8.70 -17.68 15.80
C LYS A 332 10.21 -17.39 15.76
N PRO A 333 10.71 -16.53 16.69
CA PRO A 333 12.09 -16.08 16.65
C PRO A 333 13.04 -17.28 16.72
N SER A 334 14.05 -17.28 15.85
CA SER A 334 15.11 -18.29 15.89
C SER A 334 15.96 -18.11 17.16
N PRO A 335 16.61 -19.20 17.66
CA PRO A 335 17.58 -19.09 18.74
C PRO A 335 18.63 -18.01 18.45
N ALA A 336 19.03 -17.28 19.49
CA ALA A 336 19.97 -16.18 19.36
C ALA A 336 21.37 -16.74 19.05
N LYS A 337 21.78 -16.72 17.77
CA LYS A 337 23.07 -17.25 17.29
C LYS A 337 24.31 -16.67 17.96
N ARG A 338 24.19 -15.51 18.61
CA ARG A 338 25.29 -14.78 19.28
C ARG A 338 25.16 -14.79 20.81
N PHE A 339 24.14 -15.48 21.33
CA PHE A 339 24.00 -15.60 22.77
C PHE A 339 24.89 -16.77 23.21
N PRO A 340 25.77 -16.59 24.19
CA PRO A 340 26.55 -17.71 24.72
C PRO A 340 25.55 -18.74 25.26
N ASN A 341 25.63 -19.97 24.75
CA ASN A 341 24.97 -21.08 25.40
C ASN A 341 25.70 -21.32 26.71
N ALA A 342 24.97 -21.51 27.81
CA ALA A 342 25.58 -22.08 29.00
C ALA A 342 26.17 -23.45 28.57
N GLU A 343 27.46 -23.65 28.82
CA GLU A 343 28.06 -24.98 28.69
C GLU A 343 27.29 -25.91 29.64
N GLU A 344 26.74 -27.01 29.09
CA GLU A 344 26.07 -28.06 29.89
C GLU A 344 27.06 -28.84 30.75
#